data_AF-U2HVD4-F1
#
_entry.id   AF-U2HVD4-F1
#
_cell.length_a   1.000
_cell.length_b   1.000
_cell.length_c   1.000
_cell.angle_alpha   90.00
_cell.angle_beta   90.00
_cell.angle_gamma   90.00
#
_symmetry.space_group_name_H-M   'P 1'
#
loop_
_entity.id
_entity.type
_entity.pdbx_description
1 polymer ?
#
loop_
_entity_poly.entity_id
_entity_poly.type
_entity_poly.pdbx_seq_one_letter_code
_entity_poly.pdbx_strand_id
1 'polypeptide(L)'
;MKRYFYLSLLFIGIGFALPSQAQVSVNINIGSQPLWGPVGYDYVRYYYMPEIDVYYDVMSRKYTYYQGNKWVTKSKLPGRYKHFDVYRTYKVVLNDPSPWRYHSNHRDRYGRYANNHTQVILRDADRKGKGGKYDNRYGKKSHKHAKSNNRKNRYD
;
A
#
# COMPACT_ATOMS: atom_id res chain seq x y z
N MET A 1 -65.35 -13.44 18.96
CA MET A 1 -64.30 -12.62 19.58
C MET A 1 -62.90 -13.16 19.22
N LYS A 2 -62.44 -12.93 17.97
CA LYS A 2 -61.10 -13.31 17.49
C LYS A 2 -60.70 -12.44 16.30
N ARG A 3 -60.64 -11.10 16.46
CA ARG A 3 -60.25 -10.20 15.35
C ARG A 3 -59.35 -9.02 15.75
N TYR A 4 -58.98 -8.87 17.02
CA TYR A 4 -58.16 -7.74 17.48
C TYR A 4 -56.77 -8.11 18.01
N PHE A 5 -56.37 -9.39 17.94
CA PHE A 5 -55.04 -9.83 18.39
C PHE A 5 -53.90 -9.50 17.41
N TYR A 6 -54.21 -9.09 16.18
CA TYR A 6 -53.19 -8.79 15.16
C TYR A 6 -52.76 -7.31 15.12
N LEU A 7 -53.43 -6.43 15.87
CA LEU A 7 -53.10 -4.99 15.91
C LEU A 7 -52.14 -4.61 17.03
N SER A 8 -51.92 -5.48 18.03
CA SER A 8 -50.99 -5.24 19.14
C SER A 8 -49.54 -5.64 18.83
N LEU A 9 -49.27 -6.27 17.69
CA LEU A 9 -47.93 -6.72 17.29
C LEU A 9 -47.17 -5.74 16.37
N LEU A 10 -47.75 -4.55 16.12
CA LEU A 10 -47.21 -3.60 15.13
C LEU A 10 -46.46 -2.40 15.74
N PHE A 11 -46.27 -2.36 17.07
CA PHE A 11 -45.71 -1.18 17.75
C PHE A 11 -44.54 -1.50 18.69
N ILE A 12 -43.64 -2.40 18.30
CA ILE A 12 -42.33 -2.55 18.97
C ILE A 12 -41.26 -2.65 17.89
N GLY A 13 -40.75 -1.51 17.44
CA GLY A 13 -39.69 -1.51 16.43
C GLY A 13 -39.29 -0.14 15.92
N ILE A 14 -39.35 0.91 16.74
CA ILE A 14 -38.72 2.18 16.38
C ILE A 14 -37.22 2.00 16.66
N GLY A 15 -36.47 1.80 15.57
CA GLY A 15 -35.04 1.56 15.60
C GLY A 15 -34.27 2.72 16.24
N PHE A 16 -33.48 2.39 17.25
CA PHE A 16 -32.41 3.27 17.72
C PHE A 16 -31.29 3.27 16.68
N ALA A 17 -31.29 4.25 15.78
CA ALA A 17 -30.13 4.53 14.94
C ALA A 17 -29.08 5.24 15.79
N LEU A 18 -28.19 4.48 16.42
CA LEU A 18 -27.00 5.05 17.06
C LEU A 18 -26.11 5.66 15.95
N PRO A 19 -25.59 6.88 16.12
CA PRO A 19 -24.65 7.45 15.17
C PRO A 19 -23.40 6.56 15.12
N SER A 20 -23.17 5.92 13.98
CA SER A 20 -21.93 5.21 13.71
C SER A 20 -20.81 6.23 13.62
N GLN A 21 -20.03 6.36 14.70
CA GLN A 21 -18.78 7.10 14.72
C GLN A 21 -17.74 6.26 13.97
N ALA A 22 -17.70 6.38 12.65
CA ALA A 22 -16.63 5.81 11.85
C ALA A 22 -15.33 6.58 12.14
N GLN A 23 -14.55 6.12 13.11
CA GLN A 23 -13.23 6.68 13.36
C GLN A 23 -12.29 6.24 12.23
N VAL A 24 -11.92 7.19 11.36
CA VAL A 24 -10.88 6.97 10.35
C VAL A 24 -9.53 7.03 11.06
N SER A 25 -8.94 5.87 11.35
CA SER A 25 -7.56 5.80 11.85
C SER A 25 -6.59 5.87 10.67
N VAL A 26 -5.76 6.92 10.62
CA VAL A 26 -4.66 7.03 9.66
C VAL A 26 -3.40 6.50 10.33
N ASN A 27 -2.88 5.36 9.84
CA ASN A 27 -1.64 4.79 10.35
C ASN A 27 -0.45 5.38 9.59
N ILE A 28 0.45 6.08 10.29
CA ILE A 28 1.63 6.74 9.72
C ILE A 28 2.86 6.09 10.33
N ASN A 29 3.85 5.73 9.52
CA ASN A 29 5.08 5.08 10.01
C ASN A 29 6.38 5.72 9.51
N ILE A 30 6.34 6.98 9.08
CA ILE A 30 7.47 7.72 8.49
C ILE A 30 8.77 7.52 9.28
N GLY A 31 8.74 7.68 10.61
CA GLY A 31 9.93 7.56 11.46
C GLY A 31 10.52 6.15 11.61
N SER A 32 9.78 5.12 11.21
CA SER A 32 10.27 3.72 11.23
C SER A 32 10.92 3.29 9.92
N GLN A 33 10.71 4.06 8.84
CA GLN A 33 11.25 3.72 7.54
C GLN A 33 12.77 3.91 7.52
N PRO A 34 13.54 2.93 7.03
CA PRO A 34 14.98 3.06 6.89
C PRO A 34 15.33 4.17 5.89
N LEU A 35 16.48 4.82 6.08
CA LEU A 35 16.94 5.92 5.20
C LEU A 35 17.13 5.51 3.73
N TRP A 36 17.33 4.22 3.46
CA TRP A 36 17.37 3.67 2.10
C TRP A 36 15.97 3.44 1.49
N GLY A 37 14.89 3.64 2.24
CA GLY A 37 13.52 3.55 1.74
C GLY A 37 13.22 4.63 0.70
N PRO A 38 12.32 4.37 -0.26
CA PRO A 38 11.92 5.35 -1.27
C PRO A 38 11.15 6.51 -0.64
N VAL A 39 11.29 7.69 -1.23
CA VAL A 39 10.52 8.88 -0.84
C VAL A 39 9.06 8.78 -1.29
N GLY A 40 8.17 9.56 -0.66
CA GLY A 40 6.78 9.75 -1.12
C GLY A 40 5.75 8.79 -0.52
N TYR A 41 6.06 8.15 0.62
CA TYR A 41 5.16 7.23 1.31
C TYR A 41 5.03 7.56 2.80
N ASP A 42 3.81 7.86 3.25
CA ASP A 42 3.51 8.10 4.67
C ASP A 42 3.39 6.81 5.48
N TYR A 43 3.02 5.73 4.78
CA TYR A 43 2.91 4.38 5.33
C TYR A 43 3.56 3.33 4.42
N VAL A 44 4.38 2.47 5.02
CA VAL A 44 4.97 1.30 4.37
C VAL A 44 4.95 0.11 5.32
N ARG A 45 4.32 -0.99 4.91
CA ARG A 45 4.45 -2.27 5.60
C ARG A 45 5.68 -3.06 5.13
N TYR A 46 5.80 -3.28 3.83
CA TYR A 46 6.88 -4.05 3.21
C TYR A 46 7.54 -3.29 2.07
N TYR A 47 8.85 -3.48 1.90
CA TYR A 47 9.55 -3.23 0.65
C TYR A 47 9.79 -4.54 -0.08
N TYR A 48 9.31 -4.67 -1.32
CA TYR A 48 9.75 -5.72 -2.24
C TYR A 48 10.92 -5.20 -3.08
N MET A 49 12.01 -5.98 -3.09
CA MET A 49 13.24 -5.71 -3.82
C MET A 49 13.35 -6.69 -4.99
N PRO A 50 12.97 -6.28 -6.21
CA PRO A 50 12.90 -7.18 -7.37
C PRO A 50 14.27 -7.70 -7.83
N GLU A 51 15.36 -6.98 -7.52
CA GLU A 51 16.73 -7.40 -7.87
C GLU A 51 17.13 -8.73 -7.22
N ILE A 52 16.65 -8.97 -5.99
CA ILE A 52 17.02 -10.16 -5.20
C ILE A 52 15.82 -11.03 -4.80
N ASP A 53 14.63 -10.68 -5.26
CA ASP A 53 13.36 -11.33 -4.91
C ASP A 53 13.12 -11.46 -3.40
N VAL A 54 13.34 -10.35 -2.68
CA VAL A 54 13.22 -10.30 -1.21
C VAL A 54 12.20 -9.27 -0.76
N TYR A 55 11.48 -9.58 0.32
CA TYR A 55 10.62 -8.66 1.04
C TYR A 55 11.32 -8.20 2.32
N TYR A 56 11.25 -6.92 2.65
CA TYR A 56 11.70 -6.37 3.93
C TYR A 56 10.51 -5.79 4.68
N ASP A 57 10.28 -6.27 5.89
CA ASP A 57 9.26 -5.76 6.81
C ASP A 57 9.80 -4.52 7.54
N VAL A 58 9.16 -3.38 7.35
CA VAL A 58 9.61 -2.10 7.95
C VAL A 58 9.44 -2.11 9.46
N MET A 59 8.37 -2.73 9.97
CA MET A 59 8.06 -2.75 11.39
C MET A 59 9.02 -3.67 12.15
N SER A 60 9.16 -4.90 11.66
CA SER A 60 9.95 -5.93 12.35
C SER A 60 11.43 -5.94 11.96
N ARG A 61 11.82 -5.16 10.94
CA ARG A 61 13.18 -5.08 10.39
C ARG A 61 13.74 -6.43 9.97
N LYS A 62 12.89 -7.28 9.39
CA LYS A 62 13.24 -8.63 8.94
C LYS A 62 13.06 -8.77 7.44
N TYR A 63 13.84 -9.67 6.87
CA TYR A 63 13.79 -10.06 5.47
C TYR A 63 13.03 -11.36 5.32
N THR A 64 12.14 -11.44 4.34
CA THR A 64 11.48 -12.66 3.90
C THR A 64 11.94 -13.01 2.49
N TYR A 65 12.55 -14.18 2.33
CA TYR A 65 13.13 -14.64 1.07
C TYR A 65 12.94 -16.14 0.88
N TYR A 66 13.05 -16.60 -0.36
CA TYR A 66 12.87 -18.01 -0.69
C TYR A 66 14.17 -18.81 -0.43
N GLN A 67 14.09 -19.85 0.39
CA GLN A 67 15.20 -20.74 0.74
C GLN A 67 14.68 -22.18 0.91
N GLY A 68 15.27 -23.13 0.21
CA GLY A 68 14.94 -24.57 0.39
C GLY A 68 13.45 -24.85 0.22
N ASN A 69 12.89 -24.39 -0.90
CA ASN A 69 11.49 -24.55 -1.29
C ASN A 69 10.44 -23.86 -0.39
N LYS A 70 10.87 -23.01 0.54
CA LYS A 70 9.95 -22.26 1.42
C LYS A 70 10.36 -20.80 1.59
N TRP A 71 9.38 -19.97 1.93
CA TRP A 71 9.63 -18.62 2.40
C TRP A 71 10.12 -18.66 3.84
N VAL A 72 11.24 -18.00 4.12
CA VAL A 72 11.80 -17.88 5.47
C VAL A 72 11.95 -16.41 5.82
N THR A 73 11.70 -16.07 7.09
CA THR A 73 11.84 -14.71 7.60
C THR A 73 12.99 -14.65 8.60
N LYS A 74 14.01 -13.82 8.33
CA LYS A 74 15.21 -13.67 9.17
C LYS A 74 15.66 -12.21 9.27
N SER A 75 16.38 -11.87 10.32
CA SER A 75 16.90 -10.51 10.53
C SER A 75 18.05 -10.11 9.58
N LYS A 76 18.64 -11.08 8.89
CA LYS A 76 19.75 -10.87 7.95
C LYS A 76 19.49 -11.57 6.62
N LEU A 77 19.96 -10.95 5.55
CA LEU A 77 20.03 -11.57 4.23
C LEU A 77 21.05 -12.73 4.24
N PRO A 78 20.81 -13.80 3.47
CA PRO A 78 21.78 -14.87 3.29
C PRO A 78 23.02 -14.35 2.56
N GLY A 79 24.17 -14.98 2.81
CA GLY A 79 25.48 -14.54 2.28
C GLY A 79 25.54 -14.43 0.74
N ARG A 80 24.66 -15.13 0.01
CA ARG A 80 24.52 -14.99 -1.45
C ARG A 80 24.16 -13.56 -1.90
N TYR A 81 23.59 -12.74 -1.02
CA TYR A 81 23.26 -11.34 -1.30
C TYR A 81 24.26 -10.36 -0.63
N LYS A 82 25.47 -10.79 -0.29
CA LYS A 82 26.45 -9.92 0.40
C LYS A 82 26.87 -8.67 -0.39
N HIS A 83 26.78 -8.71 -1.72
CA HIS A 83 27.11 -7.60 -2.61
C HIS A 83 25.93 -6.71 -2.95
N PHE A 84 24.75 -7.02 -2.41
CA PHE A 84 23.53 -6.24 -2.65
C PHE A 84 23.62 -4.88 -1.96
N ASP A 85 23.46 -3.80 -2.74
CA ASP A 85 23.42 -2.44 -2.22
C ASP A 85 21.98 -1.97 -2.02
N VAL A 86 21.54 -2.01 -0.76
CA VAL A 86 20.20 -1.58 -0.38
C VAL A 86 19.93 -0.10 -0.65
N TYR A 87 20.96 0.76 -0.76
CA TYR A 87 20.76 2.19 -1.03
C TYR A 87 20.53 2.51 -2.51
N ARG A 88 20.83 1.59 -3.41
CA ARG A 88 20.76 1.83 -4.87
C ARG A 88 19.64 1.06 -5.55
N THR A 89 19.28 -0.10 -5.04
CA THR A 89 18.26 -0.96 -5.63
C THR A 89 16.85 -0.36 -5.54
N TYR A 90 16.03 -0.65 -6.55
CA TYR A 90 14.62 -0.25 -6.56
C TYR A 90 13.82 -0.99 -5.48
N LYS A 91 12.88 -0.28 -4.85
CA LYS A 91 11.97 -0.81 -3.83
C LYS A 91 10.54 -0.51 -4.21
N VAL A 92 9.71 -1.54 -4.15
CA VAL A 92 8.27 -1.43 -4.29
C VAL A 92 7.65 -1.43 -2.90
N VAL A 93 6.84 -0.42 -2.60
CA VAL A 93 6.05 -0.38 -1.37
C VAL A 93 4.85 -1.31 -1.50
N LEU A 94 4.71 -2.26 -0.59
CA LEU A 94 3.60 -3.19 -0.49
C LEU A 94 2.98 -3.13 0.91
N ASN A 95 1.65 -3.12 0.96
CA ASN A 95 0.90 -3.02 2.22
C ASN A 95 0.07 -4.27 2.55
N ASP A 96 0.15 -5.31 1.71
CA ASP A 96 -0.45 -6.61 2.00
C ASP A 96 0.21 -7.28 3.21
N PRO A 97 -0.54 -8.03 4.04
CA PRO A 97 -0.02 -8.65 5.25
C PRO A 97 0.94 -9.82 5.02
N SER A 98 0.94 -10.43 3.83
CA SER A 98 1.82 -11.56 3.49
C SER A 98 2.15 -11.55 1.99
N PRO A 99 2.94 -10.57 1.52
CA PRO A 99 3.13 -10.31 0.09
C PRO A 99 3.81 -11.46 -0.66
N TRP A 100 4.62 -12.28 0.03
CA TRP A 100 5.26 -13.46 -0.57
C TRP A 100 4.27 -14.51 -1.08
N ARG A 101 3.01 -14.53 -0.60
CA ARG A 101 1.96 -15.43 -1.11
C ARG A 101 1.58 -15.10 -2.56
N TYR A 102 1.81 -13.86 -2.99
CA TYR A 102 1.53 -13.37 -4.34
C TYR A 102 2.83 -13.09 -5.11
N HIS A 103 3.90 -13.80 -4.79
CA HIS A 103 5.23 -13.51 -5.33
C HIS A 103 5.30 -13.55 -6.85
N SER A 104 4.62 -14.49 -7.52
CA SER A 104 4.55 -14.52 -8.99
C SER A 104 4.06 -13.18 -9.54
N ASN A 105 2.94 -12.68 -9.01
CA ASN A 105 2.36 -11.40 -9.43
C ASN A 105 3.30 -10.21 -9.15
N HIS A 106 4.10 -10.25 -8.09
CA HIS A 106 5.09 -9.20 -7.81
C HIS A 106 6.26 -9.26 -8.78
N ARG A 107 6.77 -10.45 -9.05
CA ARG A 107 7.86 -10.68 -9.99
C ARG A 107 7.47 -10.26 -11.40
N ASP A 108 6.27 -10.62 -11.85
CA ASP A 108 5.76 -10.28 -13.17
C ASP A 108 5.55 -8.77 -13.33
N ARG A 109 4.99 -8.11 -12.30
CA ARG A 109 4.71 -6.66 -12.37
C ARG A 109 5.94 -5.78 -12.19
N TYR A 110 6.87 -6.20 -11.34
CA TYR A 110 7.97 -5.33 -10.88
C TYR A 110 9.37 -5.83 -11.24
N GLY A 111 9.51 -7.04 -11.80
CA GLY A 111 10.82 -7.58 -12.19
C GLY A 111 11.59 -6.69 -13.15
N ARG A 112 10.89 -5.94 -14.01
CA ARG A 112 11.50 -4.93 -14.90
C ARG A 112 12.27 -3.82 -14.19
N TYR A 113 12.02 -3.61 -12.89
CA TYR A 113 12.71 -2.59 -12.09
C TYR A 113 13.95 -3.13 -11.35
N ALA A 114 14.27 -4.43 -11.50
CA ALA A 114 15.43 -5.05 -10.84
C ALA A 114 16.75 -4.30 -11.08
N ASN A 115 16.94 -3.73 -12.27
CA ASN A 115 18.14 -2.97 -12.64
C ASN A 115 17.95 -1.45 -12.58
N ASN A 116 16.86 -0.97 -11.98
CA ASN A 116 16.61 0.45 -11.82
C ASN A 116 17.31 0.96 -10.55
N HIS A 117 18.24 1.90 -10.74
CA HIS A 117 19.01 2.51 -9.66
C HIS A 117 18.79 4.02 -9.52
N THR A 118 17.72 4.55 -10.12
CA THR A 118 17.42 5.99 -10.14
C THR A 118 16.38 6.38 -9.09
N GLN A 119 15.86 5.42 -8.32
CA GLN A 119 14.86 5.70 -7.30
C GLN A 119 15.47 6.56 -6.19
N VAL A 120 14.78 7.66 -5.87
CA VAL A 120 15.22 8.55 -4.80
C VAL A 120 14.82 7.97 -3.44
N ILE A 121 15.76 7.98 -2.52
CA ILE A 121 15.62 7.47 -1.16
C ILE A 121 15.54 8.60 -0.13
N LEU A 122 14.99 8.30 1.05
CA LEU A 122 14.81 9.23 2.16
C LEU A 122 16.12 9.95 2.54
N ARG A 123 17.25 9.23 2.59
CA ARG A 123 18.58 9.80 2.88
C ARG A 123 18.95 10.98 1.97
N ASP A 124 18.61 10.86 0.69
CA ASP A 124 19.06 11.79 -0.35
C ASP A 124 18.00 12.85 -0.67
N ALA A 125 16.79 12.72 -0.13
CA ALA A 125 15.72 13.71 -0.24
C ALA A 125 16.17 15.07 0.29
N ASP A 126 16.76 15.11 1.48
CA ASP A 126 17.19 16.35 2.14
C ASP A 126 18.32 17.06 1.39
N ARG A 127 19.22 16.29 0.74
CA ARG A 127 20.34 16.85 -0.03
C ARG A 127 19.89 17.56 -1.30
N LYS A 128 18.78 17.14 -1.90
CA LYS A 128 18.19 17.77 -3.10
C LYS A 128 17.26 18.95 -2.78
N GLY A 129 16.92 19.17 -1.51
CA GLY A 129 16.08 20.28 -1.04
C GLY A 129 16.65 21.69 -1.29
N LYS A 130 17.92 21.81 -1.68
CA LYS A 130 18.53 23.09 -2.12
C LYS A 130 18.36 23.41 -3.62
N GLY A 131 17.66 22.58 -4.41
CA GLY A 131 17.46 22.89 -5.83
C GLY A 131 16.51 22.02 -6.66
N GLY A 132 15.88 20.98 -6.11
CA GLY A 132 15.03 20.07 -6.89
C GLY A 132 13.60 20.00 -6.38
N LYS A 133 12.66 20.61 -7.10
CA LYS A 133 11.22 20.41 -6.90
C LYS A 133 10.88 18.94 -7.15
N TYR A 134 10.53 18.19 -6.10
CA TYR A 134 9.92 16.88 -6.26
C TYR A 134 8.48 17.06 -6.74
N ASP A 135 8.26 16.87 -8.04
CA ASP A 135 6.93 16.77 -8.62
C ASP A 135 6.31 15.43 -8.18
N ASN A 136 5.54 15.48 -7.07
CA ASN A 136 4.71 14.38 -6.55
C ASN A 136 3.54 14.04 -7.49
N ARG A 137 3.82 13.69 -8.75
CA ARG A 137 2.77 13.35 -9.74
C ARG A 137 2.23 11.93 -9.64
N TYR A 138 2.79 11.08 -8.78
CA TYR A 138 2.36 9.68 -8.66
C TYR A 138 1.25 9.43 -7.62
N GLY A 139 0.79 10.45 -6.87
CA GLY A 139 -0.23 10.32 -5.82
C GLY A 139 -1.64 10.84 -6.14
N LYS A 140 -1.93 11.38 -7.33
CA LYS A 140 -3.23 12.01 -7.64
C LYS A 140 -3.87 11.48 -8.93
N LYS A 141 -4.42 10.28 -8.88
CA LYS A 141 -5.48 9.83 -9.81
C LYS A 141 -6.60 9.16 -9.02
N SER A 142 -7.39 9.97 -8.34
CA SER A 142 -8.76 9.62 -7.96
C SER A 142 -9.58 10.91 -8.01
N HIS A 143 -10.79 10.80 -8.57
CA HIS A 143 -11.82 11.85 -8.70
C HIS A 143 -11.67 12.86 -9.86
N LYS A 144 -11.80 12.39 -11.11
CA LYS A 144 -12.48 13.17 -12.16
C LYS A 144 -13.25 12.26 -13.11
N HIS A 145 -14.40 11.76 -12.68
CA HIS A 145 -15.43 11.23 -13.57
C HIS A 145 -16.81 11.69 -13.08
N ALA A 146 -17.28 12.81 -13.62
CA ALA A 146 -18.71 13.10 -13.80
C ALA A 146 -18.83 14.38 -14.66
N LYS A 147 -18.66 14.23 -15.97
CA LYS A 147 -19.22 15.19 -16.94
C LYS A 147 -19.98 14.36 -17.97
N SER A 148 -21.22 14.01 -17.62
CA SER A 148 -22.15 13.43 -18.59
C SER A 148 -22.88 14.56 -19.30
N ASN A 149 -22.81 14.51 -20.62
CA ASN A 149 -23.37 15.45 -21.56
C ASN A 149 -24.90 15.33 -21.58
N ASN A 150 -25.62 16.40 -21.26
CA ASN A 150 -27.04 16.50 -21.57
C ASN A 150 -27.19 16.98 -23.03
N ARG A 151 -27.13 16.04 -23.98
CA ARG A 151 -27.51 16.28 -25.37
C ARG A 151 -29.02 16.03 -25.51
N LYS A 152 -29.73 17.13 -25.80
CA LYS A 152 -30.95 17.24 -26.62
C LYS A 152 -31.52 15.91 -27.13
N ASN A 153 -32.70 15.54 -26.65
CA ASN A 153 -33.66 14.80 -27.46
C ASN A 153 -34.80 15.75 -27.84
N ARG A 154 -34.85 16.05 -29.13
CA ARG A 154 -35.97 16.61 -29.87
C ARG A 154 -36.71 15.39 -30.41
N TYR A 155 -37.96 15.20 -30.04
CA TYR A 155 -38.94 14.40 -30.78
C TYR A 155 -40.08 15.32 -31.17
N ASP A 156 -40.68 14.97 -32.29
CA ASP A 156 -41.71 15.67 -33.07
C ASP A 156 -42.94 16.11 -32.26
#